data_AF-A0A7S1PKV2-F1
#
_entry.id   AF-A0A7S1PKV2-F1
#
_cell.length_a   1.000
_cell.length_b   1.000
_cell.length_c   1.000
_cell.angle_alpha   90.00
_cell.angle_beta   90.00
_cell.angle_gamma   90.00
#
_symmetry.space_group_name_H-M   'P 1'
#
loop_
_entity.id
_entity.type
_entity.pdbx_description
1 polymer ?
#
loop_
_entity_poly.entity_id
_entity_poly.type
_entity_poly.pdbx_seq_one_letter_code
_entity_poly.pdbx_strand_id
1 'polypeptide(L)'
;LAQGRLRLLPLPRPAAMTSYEPLVGGLRLGGLVEVFGLSKQEEAALAQPVNGELGQVIGYTGGDENRFSVHLANGVSGHFSPKNVRAVLSSKKPGEGGSPHSFDLLLAPRTEAGAIGQEMSRCMLEKGFCVLKHSQNCKEAVDGTVKMLREAATNGNLARFPEECEAGYLGKGCKGKVAWMDYDNAELACEETLVRCDRNLSFLAQVFQPYSDDLMDDYVDERTSALICLSLTGEEEPEYPFPEPDDATLGVFLQTWRRTLVRAIHFLGPGTAKIELTAREGSKAPLLPHIQRSISLKAAPNTILLYRADTYDYKCEAPEETLMLIANFLSRGQKYEVLSVEGNTSWLQRDGPPPPGDRGLHVVNTTVRLPAGMDSDLAYD
;
A
#
# COMPACT_ATOMS: atom_id res chain seq x y z
N LEU A 1 0.16 20.15 -41.55
CA LEU A 1 -1.23 20.63 -41.67
C LEU A 1 -1.88 20.55 -40.28
N ALA A 2 -2.25 21.72 -39.73
CA ALA A 2 -3.09 22.00 -38.56
C ALA A 2 -2.74 21.38 -37.18
N GLN A 3 -1.92 22.08 -36.39
CA GLN A 3 -1.93 22.00 -34.93
C GLN A 3 -3.06 22.90 -34.39
N GLY A 4 -4.16 22.30 -33.92
CA GLY A 4 -5.23 23.00 -33.22
C GLY A 4 -4.91 23.14 -31.73
N ARG A 5 -4.54 24.34 -31.28
CA ARG A 5 -4.45 24.68 -29.85
C ARG A 5 -5.84 24.96 -29.30
N LEU A 6 -6.35 24.05 -28.47
CA LEU A 6 -7.50 24.30 -27.59
C LEU A 6 -7.12 25.37 -26.56
N ARG A 7 -7.75 26.56 -26.65
CA ARG A 7 -7.72 27.57 -25.59
C ARG A 7 -8.66 27.11 -24.47
N LEU A 8 -8.10 26.63 -23.37
CA LEU A 8 -8.82 26.47 -22.11
C LEU A 8 -9.19 27.86 -21.58
N LEU A 9 -10.48 28.11 -21.39
CA LEU A 9 -10.96 29.29 -20.68
C LEU A 9 -10.51 29.21 -19.22
N PRO A 10 -9.96 30.29 -18.64
CA PRO A 10 -9.59 30.28 -17.23
C PRO A 10 -10.86 30.15 -16.38
N LEU A 11 -10.91 29.10 -15.56
CA LEU A 11 -11.91 28.99 -14.51
C LEU A 11 -11.75 30.19 -13.54
N PRO A 12 -12.86 30.76 -13.04
CA PRO A 12 -12.80 31.85 -12.07
C PRO A 12 -11.98 31.38 -10.86
N ARG A 13 -10.92 32.13 -10.53
CA ARG A 13 -10.12 31.88 -9.32
C ARG A 13 -11.05 32.10 -8.11
N PRO A 14 -11.34 31.09 -7.29
CA PRO A 14 -11.99 31.32 -6.02
C PRO A 14 -11.11 32.27 -5.20
N ALA A 15 -11.73 33.28 -4.58
CA ALA A 15 -11.04 34.18 -3.67
C ALA A 15 -10.25 33.34 -2.67
N ALA A 16 -8.94 33.61 -2.56
CA ALA A 16 -8.04 32.88 -1.69
C ALA A 16 -8.36 33.23 -0.23
N MET A 17 -9.38 32.59 0.34
CA MET A 17 -9.46 32.45 1.79
C MET A 17 -8.18 31.74 2.21
N THR A 18 -7.39 32.39 3.06
CA THR A 18 -6.19 31.78 3.64
C THR A 18 -6.63 30.51 4.37
N SER A 19 -5.90 29.41 4.16
CA SER A 19 -6.26 28.04 4.58
C SER A 19 -6.43 27.84 6.08
N TYR A 20 -6.27 28.88 6.90
CA TYR A 20 -6.19 28.80 8.35
C TYR A 20 -7.33 29.48 9.12
N GLU A 21 -8.22 30.22 8.45
CA GLU A 21 -9.35 30.84 9.16
C GLU A 21 -10.43 29.81 9.52
N PRO A 22 -10.85 29.74 10.80
CA PRO A 22 -11.96 28.87 11.20
C PRO A 22 -13.26 29.37 10.55
N LEU A 23 -14.04 28.44 10.02
CA LEU A 23 -15.31 28.72 9.35
C LEU A 23 -16.43 28.94 10.37
N VAL A 24 -17.01 27.85 10.87
CA VAL A 24 -18.08 27.84 11.87
C VAL A 24 -17.81 26.72 12.87
N GLY A 25 -17.98 26.99 14.17
CA GLY A 25 -17.79 25.99 15.21
C GLY A 25 -16.35 25.47 15.35
N GLY A 26 -15.35 26.27 14.94
CA GLY A 26 -13.94 25.87 14.96
C GLY A 26 -13.51 24.93 13.83
N LEU A 27 -14.42 24.55 12.93
CA LEU A 27 -14.11 23.73 11.76
C LEU A 27 -13.30 24.52 10.74
N ARG A 28 -12.39 23.82 10.05
CA ARG A 28 -11.48 24.40 9.04
C ARG A 28 -11.57 23.59 7.76
N LEU A 29 -11.31 24.24 6.63
CA LEU A 29 -11.13 23.54 5.36
C LEU A 29 -9.94 22.57 5.48
N GLY A 30 -10.09 21.37 4.92
CA GLY A 30 -9.12 20.29 5.04
C GLY A 30 -9.13 19.56 6.39
N GLY A 31 -9.86 20.06 7.39
CA GLY A 31 -9.94 19.44 8.71
C GLY A 31 -10.69 18.11 8.70
N LEU A 32 -10.25 17.19 9.55
CA LEU A 32 -10.91 15.90 9.79
C LEU A 32 -12.18 16.13 10.63
N VAL A 33 -13.30 15.60 10.14
CA VAL A 33 -14.62 15.72 10.76
C VAL A 33 -15.34 14.39 10.81
N GLU A 34 -16.31 14.30 11.70
CA GLU A 34 -17.27 13.20 11.77
C GLU A 34 -18.65 13.73 11.39
N VAL A 35 -19.35 13.01 10.51
CA VAL A 35 -20.76 13.28 10.21
C VAL A 35 -21.62 12.53 11.21
N PHE A 36 -22.56 13.25 11.85
CA PHE A 36 -23.40 12.65 12.89
C PHE A 36 -24.82 13.22 12.95
N GLY A 37 -25.73 12.49 13.59
CA GLY A 37 -27.07 12.97 13.93
C GLY A 37 -27.98 13.23 12.73
N LEU A 38 -27.73 12.56 11.60
CA LEU A 38 -28.62 12.62 10.45
C LEU A 38 -29.96 11.95 10.73
N SER A 39 -31.04 12.51 10.20
CA SER A 39 -32.33 11.84 10.19
C SER A 39 -32.33 10.68 9.20
N LYS A 40 -33.23 9.70 9.40
CA LYS A 40 -33.39 8.57 8.47
C LYS A 40 -33.69 9.01 7.03
N GLN A 41 -34.35 10.16 6.85
CA GLN A 41 -34.63 10.72 5.53
C GLN A 41 -33.37 11.28 4.86
N GLU A 42 -32.52 11.98 5.63
CA GLU A 42 -31.23 12.49 5.15
C GLU A 42 -30.26 11.34 4.84
N GLU A 43 -30.23 10.29 5.67
CA GLU A 43 -29.44 9.09 5.41
C GLU A 43 -29.94 8.33 4.16
N ALA A 44 -31.26 8.20 3.98
CA ALA A 44 -31.84 7.53 2.82
C ALA A 44 -31.61 8.30 1.50
N ALA A 45 -31.32 9.61 1.57
CA ALA A 45 -30.94 10.40 0.41
C ALA A 45 -29.48 10.16 -0.03
N LEU A 46 -28.68 9.49 0.80
CA LEU A 46 -27.31 9.13 0.51
C LEU A 46 -27.22 7.68 0.07
N ALA A 47 -26.24 7.37 -0.78
CA ALA A 47 -26.07 6.02 -1.33
C ALA A 47 -25.68 4.97 -0.26
N GLN A 48 -25.16 5.41 0.88
CA GLN A 48 -24.64 4.56 1.95
C GLN A 48 -24.90 5.22 3.31
N PRO A 49 -25.01 4.45 4.41
CA PRO A 49 -25.07 5.02 5.76
C PRO A 49 -23.78 5.78 6.05
N VAL A 50 -23.89 7.05 6.46
CA VAL A 50 -22.73 7.93 6.71
C VAL A 50 -22.62 8.43 8.15
N ASN A 51 -23.59 8.08 9.01
CA ASN A 51 -23.64 8.56 10.38
C ASN A 51 -22.57 7.83 11.21
N GLY A 52 -21.64 8.59 11.78
CA GLY A 52 -20.41 8.10 12.41
C GLY A 52 -19.21 7.99 11.46
N GLU A 53 -19.39 8.25 10.16
CA GLU A 53 -18.27 8.21 9.21
C GLU A 53 -17.37 9.44 9.34
N LEU A 54 -16.07 9.19 9.18
CA LEU A 54 -15.04 10.23 9.19
C LEU A 54 -14.83 10.77 7.78
N GLY A 55 -14.48 12.04 7.67
CA GLY A 55 -14.24 12.69 6.38
C GLY A 55 -13.47 14.00 6.49
N GLN A 56 -13.29 14.65 5.34
CA GLN A 56 -12.57 15.91 5.20
C GLN A 56 -13.53 17.02 4.76
N VAL A 57 -13.45 18.19 5.39
CA VAL A 57 -14.19 19.38 4.94
C VAL A 57 -13.54 19.92 3.66
N ILE A 58 -14.29 19.92 2.56
CA ILE A 58 -13.82 20.38 1.23
C ILE A 58 -14.19 21.83 0.97
N GLY A 59 -15.32 22.28 1.53
CA GLY A 59 -15.87 23.61 1.31
C GLY A 59 -16.98 23.95 2.29
N TYR A 60 -17.39 25.22 2.29
CA TYR A 60 -18.52 25.72 3.07
C TYR A 60 -19.21 26.83 2.29
N THR A 61 -20.52 26.72 2.07
CA THR A 61 -21.25 27.62 1.17
C THR A 61 -21.67 28.94 1.84
N GLY A 62 -21.70 29.00 3.17
CA GLY A 62 -22.09 30.20 3.93
C GLY A 62 -23.51 30.69 3.61
N GLY A 63 -23.84 31.89 4.08
CA GLY A 63 -25.11 32.57 3.76
C GLY A 63 -26.37 31.77 4.12
N ASP A 64 -27.34 31.77 3.21
CA ASP A 64 -28.65 31.14 3.40
C ASP A 64 -28.59 29.61 3.35
N GLU A 65 -27.64 29.04 2.61
CA GLU A 65 -27.49 27.59 2.52
C GLU A 65 -26.89 27.01 3.79
N ASN A 66 -25.86 27.66 4.35
CA ASN A 66 -25.19 27.29 5.59
C ASN A 66 -24.89 25.78 5.68
N ARG A 67 -24.13 25.25 4.71
CA ARG A 67 -23.76 23.82 4.64
C ARG A 67 -22.26 23.62 4.45
N PHE A 68 -21.75 22.56 5.08
CA PHE A 68 -20.42 22.01 4.84
C PHE A 68 -20.45 20.99 3.71
N SER A 69 -19.55 21.14 2.75
CA SER A 69 -19.25 20.08 1.79
C SER A 69 -18.18 19.17 2.41
N VAL A 70 -18.54 17.92 2.68
CA VAL A 70 -17.65 16.93 3.31
C VAL A 70 -17.47 15.75 2.37
N HIS A 71 -16.23 15.29 2.25
CA HIS A 71 -15.85 14.09 1.51
C HIS A 71 -15.40 13.01 2.50
N LEU A 72 -16.18 11.95 2.60
CA LEU A 72 -16.07 10.91 3.62
C LEU A 72 -15.06 9.84 3.22
N ALA A 73 -14.49 9.15 4.21
CA ALA A 73 -13.49 8.09 4.04
C ALA A 73 -13.96 6.90 3.20
N ASN A 74 -15.27 6.66 3.11
CA ASN A 74 -15.88 5.68 2.21
C ASN A 74 -16.04 6.22 0.76
N GLY A 75 -15.59 7.45 0.51
CA GLY A 75 -15.64 8.16 -0.77
C GLY A 75 -16.94 8.92 -1.04
N VAL A 76 -17.95 8.83 -0.18
CA VAL A 76 -19.21 9.55 -0.36
C VAL A 76 -18.98 11.04 -0.11
N SER A 77 -19.49 11.88 -1.01
CA SER A 77 -19.48 13.34 -0.85
C SER A 77 -20.88 13.82 -0.54
N GLY A 78 -21.02 14.76 0.39
CA GLY A 78 -22.32 15.30 0.77
C GLY A 78 -22.26 16.74 1.28
N HIS A 79 -23.43 17.36 1.34
CA HIS A 79 -23.61 18.68 1.93
C HIS A 79 -24.38 18.55 3.24
N PHE A 80 -23.74 18.91 4.35
CA PHE A 80 -24.24 18.68 5.69
C PHE A 80 -24.46 19.99 6.42
N SER A 81 -25.51 20.07 7.24
CA SER A 81 -25.73 21.21 8.13
C SER A 81 -24.63 21.25 9.21
N PRO A 82 -24.23 22.43 9.71
CA PRO A 82 -23.27 22.57 10.81
C PRO A 82 -23.59 21.74 12.06
N LYS A 83 -24.86 21.49 12.34
CA LYS A 83 -25.29 20.64 13.47
C LYS A 83 -24.94 19.15 13.28
N ASN A 84 -24.67 18.73 12.05
CA ASN A 84 -24.43 17.35 11.64
C ASN A 84 -22.95 17.06 11.37
N VAL A 85 -22.06 18.02 11.62
CA VAL A 85 -20.62 17.89 11.39
C VAL A 85 -19.88 18.38 12.62
N ARG A 86 -18.96 17.56 13.14
CA ARG A 86 -18.10 17.96 14.28
C ARG A 86 -16.64 17.65 14.00
N ALA A 87 -15.76 18.43 14.61
CA ALA A 87 -14.34 18.12 14.62
C ALA A 87 -14.12 16.83 15.41
N VAL A 88 -13.22 15.99 14.91
CA VAL A 88 -12.78 14.80 15.64
C VAL A 88 -11.82 15.25 16.74
N LEU A 89 -12.28 15.27 17.99
CA LEU A 89 -11.49 15.78 19.12
C LEU A 89 -10.47 14.77 19.67
N SER A 90 -10.72 13.46 19.52
CA SER A 90 -9.90 12.44 20.17
C SER A 90 -9.98 11.05 19.52
N SER A 91 -9.69 10.94 18.22
CA SER A 91 -9.45 9.61 17.62
C SER A 91 -8.05 9.14 18.03
N LYS A 92 -7.97 8.17 18.94
CA LYS A 92 -6.70 7.51 19.26
C LYS A 92 -6.15 6.83 18.01
N LYS A 93 -4.88 7.09 17.70
CA LYS A 93 -4.17 6.55 16.54
C LYS A 93 -3.86 5.05 16.71
N PRO A 94 -3.65 4.31 15.62
CA PRO A 94 -3.14 2.95 15.67
C PRO A 94 -1.85 2.88 16.49
N GLY A 95 -1.87 2.01 17.50
CA GLY A 95 -0.74 1.86 18.42
C GLY A 95 -0.72 2.81 19.61
N GLU A 96 -1.63 3.79 19.68
CA GLU A 96 -1.76 4.72 20.82
C GLU A 96 -3.05 4.44 21.61
N GLY A 97 -3.46 3.17 21.65
CA GLY A 97 -4.74 2.74 22.20
C GLY A 97 -5.94 3.03 21.29
N GLY A 98 -5.70 3.24 19.98
CA GLY A 98 -6.72 3.28 18.95
C GLY A 98 -7.46 1.95 18.80
N SER A 99 -8.61 1.99 18.15
CA SER A 99 -9.34 0.79 17.76
C SER A 99 -8.64 0.08 16.58
N PRO A 100 -8.96 -1.19 16.28
CA PRO A 100 -8.44 -1.86 15.09
C PRO A 100 -8.81 -1.18 13.76
N HIS A 101 -9.79 -0.27 13.75
CA HIS A 101 -10.23 0.52 12.60
C HIS A 101 -9.66 1.95 12.59
N SER A 102 -8.86 2.30 13.60
CA SER A 102 -8.19 3.60 13.63
C SER A 102 -7.22 3.72 12.45
N PHE A 103 -6.96 4.96 12.03
CA PHE A 103 -5.96 5.29 11.03
C PHE A 103 -5.18 6.54 11.47
N ASP A 104 -4.01 6.76 10.90
CA ASP A 104 -3.16 7.91 11.16
C ASP A 104 -3.53 9.11 10.28
N LEU A 105 -3.83 8.85 9.01
CA LEU A 105 -4.04 9.87 7.98
C LEU A 105 -5.24 9.55 7.09
N LEU A 106 -6.00 10.57 6.71
CA LEU A 106 -7.03 10.49 5.68
C LEU A 106 -6.47 11.09 4.38
N LEU A 107 -6.34 10.27 3.33
CA LEU A 107 -6.01 10.72 1.98
C LEU A 107 -7.30 11.14 1.26
N ALA A 108 -7.62 12.41 1.36
CA ALA A 108 -8.80 13.03 0.75
C ALA A 108 -8.42 14.22 -0.18
N PRO A 109 -9.34 14.75 -1.01
CA PRO A 109 -9.02 15.71 -2.07
C PRO A 109 -8.32 17.01 -1.67
N ARG A 110 -8.41 17.44 -0.40
CA ARG A 110 -7.73 18.64 0.11
C ARG A 110 -6.45 18.33 0.88
N THR A 111 -6.01 17.07 0.88
CA THR A 111 -4.82 16.66 1.64
C THR A 111 -3.56 17.11 0.89
N GLU A 112 -2.74 17.93 1.53
CA GLU A 112 -1.53 18.48 0.92
C GLU A 112 -0.39 17.46 0.96
N ALA A 113 0.34 17.33 -0.15
CA ALA A 113 1.45 16.39 -0.30
C ALA A 113 2.53 16.54 0.78
N GLY A 114 2.90 17.78 1.13
CA GLY A 114 3.89 18.06 2.18
C GLY A 114 3.45 17.57 3.56
N ALA A 115 2.18 17.80 3.91
CA ALA A 115 1.61 17.33 5.17
C ALA A 115 1.56 15.79 5.24
N ILE A 116 1.23 15.13 4.12
CA ILE A 116 1.25 13.66 4.04
C ILE A 116 2.66 13.13 4.29
N GLY A 117 3.67 13.66 3.58
CA GLY A 117 5.06 13.21 3.76
C GLY A 117 5.58 13.43 5.19
N GLN A 118 5.27 14.57 5.81
CA GLN A 118 5.64 14.87 7.20
C GLN A 118 4.97 13.92 8.21
N GLU A 119 3.68 13.65 8.06
CA GLU A 119 2.98 12.76 9.00
C GLU A 119 3.37 11.29 8.77
N MET A 120 3.60 10.87 7.52
CA MET A 120 4.12 9.54 7.21
C MET A 120 5.51 9.33 7.81
N SER A 121 6.43 10.28 7.63
CA SER A 121 7.77 10.23 8.20
C SER A 121 7.75 10.20 9.72
N ARG A 122 6.91 11.04 10.34
CA ARG A 122 6.69 11.01 11.78
C ARG A 122 6.21 9.64 12.27
N CYS A 123 5.21 9.04 11.62
CA CYS A 123 4.73 7.71 11.99
C CYS A 123 5.81 6.63 11.82
N MET A 124 6.61 6.70 10.76
CA MET A 124 7.73 5.76 10.55
C MET A 124 8.83 5.92 11.59
N LEU A 125 9.11 7.15 12.03
CA LEU A 125 10.09 7.44 13.08
C LEU A 125 9.62 7.00 14.47
N GLU A 126 8.36 7.29 14.81
CA GLU A 126 7.84 7.09 16.16
C GLU A 126 7.51 5.62 16.40
N LYS A 127 6.83 4.96 15.45
CA LYS A 127 6.29 3.61 15.63
C LYS A 127 6.64 2.62 14.52
N GLY A 128 7.24 3.05 13.41
CA GLY A 128 7.72 2.18 12.33
C GLY A 128 6.64 1.69 11.34
N PHE A 129 5.42 2.24 11.43
CA PHE A 129 4.34 1.98 10.48
C PHE A 129 3.38 3.16 10.42
N CYS A 130 2.58 3.25 9.36
CA CYS A 130 1.59 4.29 9.13
C CYS A 130 0.35 3.67 8.46
N VAL A 131 -0.84 3.95 9.00
CA VAL A 131 -2.12 3.50 8.44
C VAL A 131 -2.84 4.69 7.82
N LEU A 132 -3.15 4.62 6.54
CA LEU A 132 -3.89 5.65 5.83
C LEU A 132 -5.26 5.12 5.42
N LYS A 133 -6.26 6.00 5.45
CA LYS A 133 -7.56 5.75 4.89
C LYS A 133 -7.67 6.53 3.58
N HIS A 134 -7.90 5.85 2.48
CA HIS A 134 -8.03 6.48 1.17
C HIS A 134 -9.50 6.79 0.88
N SER A 135 -9.78 8.06 0.62
CA SER A 135 -11.14 8.52 0.38
C SER A 135 -11.52 8.32 -1.08
N GLN A 136 -12.00 7.11 -1.41
CA GLN A 136 -12.46 6.79 -2.77
C GLN A 136 -13.77 6.00 -2.75
N ASN A 137 -14.75 6.44 -3.55
CA ASN A 137 -15.98 5.68 -3.75
C ASN A 137 -15.75 4.78 -4.94
N CYS A 138 -15.26 3.58 -4.65
CA CYS A 138 -14.91 2.63 -5.68
C CYS A 138 -15.61 1.30 -5.47
N LYS A 139 -16.72 1.22 -4.73
CA LYS A 139 -17.37 -0.09 -4.50
C LYS A 139 -17.73 -0.77 -5.82
N GLU A 140 -18.50 -0.09 -6.66
CA GLU A 140 -18.90 -0.63 -7.98
C GLU A 140 -17.70 -0.86 -8.89
N ALA A 141 -16.71 0.04 -8.86
CA ALA A 141 -15.50 -0.08 -9.66
C ALA A 141 -14.65 -1.28 -9.23
N VAL A 142 -14.41 -1.45 -7.92
CA VAL A 142 -13.67 -2.57 -7.34
C VAL A 142 -14.41 -3.88 -7.55
N ASP A 143 -15.73 -3.92 -7.40
CA ASP A 143 -16.53 -5.12 -7.70
C ASP A 143 -16.35 -5.52 -9.18
N GLY A 144 -16.32 -4.54 -10.08
CA GLY A 144 -15.99 -4.73 -11.50
C GLY A 144 -14.57 -5.23 -11.73
N THR A 145 -13.58 -4.62 -11.07
CA THR A 145 -12.16 -5.03 -11.13
C THR A 145 -11.97 -6.46 -10.62
N VAL A 146 -12.58 -6.82 -9.49
CA VAL A 146 -12.52 -8.16 -8.89
C VAL A 146 -13.13 -9.19 -9.83
N LYS A 147 -14.28 -8.87 -10.46
CA LYS A 147 -14.88 -9.75 -11.47
C LYS A 147 -13.93 -9.98 -12.65
N MET A 148 -13.34 -8.90 -13.19
CA MET A 148 -12.35 -9.00 -14.26
C MET A 148 -11.15 -9.87 -13.83
N LEU A 149 -10.62 -9.68 -12.62
CA LEU A 149 -9.49 -10.45 -12.11
C LEU A 149 -9.82 -11.95 -11.93
N ARG A 150 -11.06 -12.30 -11.58
CA ARG A 150 -11.52 -13.70 -11.56
C ARG A 150 -11.54 -14.31 -12.95
N GLU A 151 -12.01 -13.56 -13.96
CA GLU A 151 -11.96 -13.97 -15.36
C GLU A 151 -10.51 -14.14 -15.84
N ALA A 152 -9.65 -13.16 -15.54
CA ALA A 152 -8.22 -13.21 -15.84
C ALA A 152 -7.52 -14.40 -15.17
N ALA A 153 -7.86 -14.73 -13.92
CA ALA A 153 -7.35 -15.90 -13.22
C ALA A 153 -7.76 -17.20 -13.93
N THR A 154 -9.01 -17.29 -14.39
CA THR A 154 -9.51 -18.44 -15.15
C THR A 154 -8.79 -18.61 -16.49
N ASN A 155 -8.36 -17.49 -17.09
CA ASN A 155 -7.56 -17.46 -18.31
C ASN A 155 -6.06 -17.71 -18.09
N GLY A 156 -5.61 -17.92 -16.84
CA GLY A 156 -4.22 -18.15 -16.48
C GLY A 156 -3.34 -16.89 -16.42
N ASN A 157 -3.94 -15.70 -16.40
CA ASN A 157 -3.20 -14.43 -16.30
C ASN A 157 -2.76 -14.11 -14.86
N LEU A 158 -3.34 -14.77 -13.86
CA LEU A 158 -2.89 -14.72 -12.47
C LEU A 158 -2.31 -16.07 -12.10
N ALA A 159 -1.15 -16.05 -11.45
CA ALA A 159 -0.45 -17.25 -10.98
C ALA A 159 -0.35 -17.23 -9.46
N ARG A 160 0.03 -18.36 -8.84
CA ARG A 160 0.47 -18.39 -7.45
C ARG A 160 1.99 -18.24 -7.41
N PHE A 161 2.53 -17.63 -6.36
CA PHE A 161 3.99 -17.68 -6.15
C PHE A 161 4.45 -19.06 -5.70
N PRO A 162 5.73 -19.41 -5.90
CA PRO A 162 6.36 -20.51 -5.17
C PRO A 162 6.21 -20.32 -3.65
N GLU A 163 6.18 -21.43 -2.92
CA GLU A 163 5.92 -21.45 -1.47
C GLU A 163 6.90 -20.56 -0.69
N GLU A 164 8.17 -20.55 -1.10
CA GLU A 164 9.26 -19.81 -0.46
C GLU A 164 9.12 -18.29 -0.61
N CYS A 165 8.46 -17.83 -1.68
CA CYS A 165 8.28 -16.42 -2.00
C CYS A 165 6.95 -15.87 -1.47
N GLU A 166 5.91 -16.70 -1.38
CA GLU A 166 4.53 -16.28 -1.13
C GLU A 166 4.40 -15.47 0.17
N ALA A 167 4.85 -16.04 1.29
CA ALA A 167 4.82 -15.36 2.59
C ALA A 167 5.69 -14.09 2.62
N GLY A 168 6.75 -14.07 1.81
CA GLY A 168 7.64 -12.93 1.67
C GLY A 168 6.94 -11.73 1.02
N TYR A 169 6.12 -11.94 -0.01
CA TYR A 169 5.38 -10.85 -0.65
C TYR A 169 4.07 -10.53 0.08
N LEU A 170 3.27 -11.55 0.38
CA LEU A 170 1.87 -11.40 0.82
C LEU A 170 1.72 -11.31 2.35
N GLY A 171 2.79 -11.62 3.09
CA GLY A 171 2.77 -11.74 4.54
C GLY A 171 2.43 -13.15 5.00
N LYS A 172 2.88 -13.50 6.22
CA LYS A 172 2.61 -14.81 6.82
C LYS A 172 1.09 -15.04 6.89
N GLY A 173 0.63 -16.21 6.46
CA GLY A 173 -0.78 -16.60 6.51
C GLY A 173 -1.66 -16.11 5.36
N CYS A 174 -1.14 -15.27 4.45
CA CYS A 174 -1.87 -14.82 3.27
C CYS A 174 -1.44 -15.64 2.05
N LYS A 175 -2.43 -16.06 1.27
CA LYS A 175 -2.27 -16.82 0.02
C LYS A 175 -3.08 -16.11 -1.04
N GLY A 176 -2.62 -16.10 -2.28
CA GLY A 176 -3.28 -15.30 -3.31
C GLY A 176 -2.88 -15.63 -4.74
N LYS A 177 -3.81 -15.33 -5.63
CA LYS A 177 -3.62 -15.27 -7.08
C LYS A 177 -2.98 -13.91 -7.37
N VAL A 178 -1.81 -13.91 -7.99
CA VAL A 178 -0.98 -12.71 -8.16
C VAL A 178 -0.67 -12.41 -9.62
N ALA A 179 -0.49 -11.13 -9.90
CA ALA A 179 0.07 -10.64 -11.16
C ALA A 179 0.79 -9.31 -10.91
N TRP A 180 1.90 -9.09 -11.59
CA TRP A 180 2.55 -7.77 -11.57
C TRP A 180 1.81 -6.82 -12.50
N MET A 181 1.66 -5.56 -12.06
CA MET A 181 1.27 -4.46 -12.95
C MET A 181 2.44 -4.11 -13.85
N ASP A 182 2.64 -4.91 -14.90
CA ASP A 182 3.62 -4.65 -15.94
C ASP A 182 2.91 -4.29 -17.26
N TYR A 183 3.61 -3.55 -18.13
CA TYR A 183 3.14 -3.15 -19.44
C TYR A 183 2.86 -4.33 -20.37
N ASP A 184 3.51 -5.47 -20.11
CA ASP A 184 3.31 -6.71 -20.86
C ASP A 184 1.90 -7.30 -20.64
N ASN A 185 1.26 -6.99 -19.50
CA ASN A 185 -0.13 -7.36 -19.26
C ASN A 185 -1.06 -6.17 -19.55
N ALA A 186 -1.31 -5.93 -20.85
CA ALA A 186 -2.11 -4.80 -21.32
C ALA A 186 -3.52 -4.76 -20.71
N GLU A 187 -4.12 -5.92 -20.40
CA GLU A 187 -5.46 -6.00 -19.81
C GLU A 187 -5.47 -5.40 -18.39
N LEU A 188 -4.52 -5.79 -17.55
CA LEU A 188 -4.38 -5.26 -16.18
C LEU A 188 -3.87 -3.81 -16.19
N ALA A 189 -2.96 -3.47 -17.09
CA ALA A 189 -2.38 -2.14 -17.22
C ALA A 189 -3.36 -1.08 -17.75
N CYS A 190 -4.50 -1.49 -18.32
CA CYS A 190 -5.54 -0.59 -18.80
C CYS A 190 -6.73 -0.45 -17.84
N GLU A 191 -6.82 -1.27 -16.78
CA GLU A 191 -7.92 -1.18 -15.82
C GLU A 191 -7.77 0.07 -14.94
N GLU A 192 -8.76 0.96 -15.02
CA GLU A 192 -8.67 2.32 -14.46
C GLU A 192 -8.49 2.33 -12.93
N THR A 193 -9.16 1.41 -12.22
CA THR A 193 -9.10 1.32 -10.76
C THR A 193 -7.70 0.93 -10.28
N LEU A 194 -7.10 -0.11 -10.87
CA LEU A 194 -5.76 -0.60 -10.59
C LEU A 194 -4.72 0.47 -10.92
N VAL A 195 -4.79 1.07 -12.12
CA VAL A 195 -3.89 2.15 -12.54
C VAL A 195 -3.97 3.35 -11.60
N ARG A 196 -5.17 3.76 -11.22
CA ARG A 196 -5.36 4.85 -10.25
C ARG A 196 -4.74 4.50 -8.90
N CYS A 197 -4.92 3.27 -8.43
CA CYS A 197 -4.40 2.86 -7.14
C CYS A 197 -2.87 2.67 -7.14
N ASP A 198 -2.26 2.17 -8.21
CA ASP A 198 -0.79 2.14 -8.38
C ASP A 198 -0.18 3.55 -8.49
N ARG A 199 -0.87 4.48 -9.17
CA ARG A 199 -0.49 5.91 -9.16
C ARG A 199 -0.51 6.49 -7.75
N ASN A 200 -1.48 6.10 -6.92
CA ASN A 200 -1.51 6.53 -5.52
C ASN A 200 -0.34 5.96 -4.72
N LEU A 201 0.05 4.69 -4.94
CA LEU A 201 1.26 4.13 -4.33
C LEU A 201 2.53 4.86 -4.79
N SER A 202 2.60 5.26 -6.08
CA SER A 202 3.68 6.10 -6.62
C SER A 202 3.73 7.46 -5.93
N PHE A 203 2.58 8.10 -5.78
CA PHE A 203 2.46 9.37 -5.09
C PHE A 203 2.94 9.27 -3.64
N LEU A 204 2.53 8.22 -2.92
CA LEU A 204 2.99 7.97 -1.55
C LEU A 204 4.51 7.77 -1.46
N ALA A 205 5.10 7.03 -2.42
CA ALA A 205 6.56 6.90 -2.51
C ALA A 205 7.23 8.27 -2.72
N GLN A 206 6.72 9.07 -3.65
CA GLN A 206 7.26 10.38 -4.01
C GLN A 206 7.19 11.39 -2.86
N VAL A 207 6.07 11.44 -2.12
CA VAL A 207 5.95 12.38 -0.99
C VAL A 207 6.74 11.95 0.24
N PHE A 208 6.97 10.64 0.40
CA PHE A 208 7.76 10.10 1.50
C PHE A 208 9.27 10.19 1.24
N GLN A 209 9.69 10.07 -0.02
CA GLN A 209 11.09 10.04 -0.46
C GLN A 209 12.00 11.06 0.23
N PRO A 210 11.65 12.36 0.30
CA PRO A 210 12.53 13.39 0.85
C PRO A 210 12.84 13.24 2.34
N TYR A 211 12.04 12.42 3.05
CA TYR A 211 12.20 12.18 4.48
C TYR A 211 12.89 10.85 4.78
N SER A 212 13.14 10.01 3.76
CA SER A 212 13.56 8.62 3.98
C SER A 212 14.99 8.47 4.53
N ASP A 213 15.91 9.33 4.09
CA ASP A 213 17.35 9.30 4.47
C ASP A 213 17.53 9.41 5.98
N ASP A 214 16.87 10.39 6.60
CA ASP A 214 16.93 10.65 8.03
C ASP A 214 16.29 9.54 8.90
N LEU A 215 15.50 8.63 8.29
CA LEU A 215 14.69 7.64 9.02
C LEU A 215 15.26 6.23 9.01
N MET A 216 15.91 5.83 7.91
CA MET A 216 16.19 4.42 7.62
C MET A 216 17.69 4.10 7.45
N ASP A 217 18.57 5.09 7.66
CA ASP A 217 20.00 5.06 7.32
C ASP A 217 20.26 4.72 5.84
N ASP A 218 19.24 4.93 5.01
CA ASP A 218 19.21 4.65 3.58
C ASP A 218 18.08 5.48 2.95
N TYR A 219 18.12 5.63 1.64
CA TYR A 219 17.22 6.49 0.88
C TYR A 219 16.31 5.66 -0.01
N VAL A 220 15.00 5.98 -0.01
CA VAL A 220 14.07 5.42 -0.98
C VAL A 220 14.42 5.96 -2.36
N ASP A 221 15.00 5.12 -3.22
CA ASP A 221 15.42 5.52 -4.57
C ASP A 221 14.44 5.02 -5.63
N GLU A 222 13.89 3.82 -5.41
CA GLU A 222 13.06 3.11 -6.38
C GLU A 222 11.78 2.56 -5.71
N ARG A 223 10.81 2.15 -6.52
CA ARG A 223 9.70 1.30 -6.07
C ARG A 223 9.51 0.16 -7.06
N THR A 224 9.00 -0.97 -6.57
CA THR A 224 8.50 -2.01 -7.47
C THR A 224 7.22 -1.54 -8.17
N SER A 225 6.90 -2.13 -9.32
CA SER A 225 5.53 -2.15 -9.82
C SER A 225 4.59 -2.71 -8.75
N ALA A 226 3.32 -2.30 -8.77
CA ALA A 226 2.34 -2.89 -7.87
C ALA A 226 2.12 -4.37 -8.21
N LEU A 227 2.22 -5.21 -7.20
CA LEU A 227 1.77 -6.58 -7.22
C LEU A 227 0.28 -6.61 -6.91
N ILE A 228 -0.52 -7.06 -7.88
CA ILE A 228 -1.93 -7.38 -7.67
C ILE A 228 -2.00 -8.71 -6.94
N CYS A 229 -2.81 -8.77 -5.89
CA CYS A 229 -3.11 -9.99 -5.17
C CYS A 229 -4.60 -10.10 -4.93
N LEU A 230 -5.22 -11.16 -5.45
CA LEU A 230 -6.58 -11.57 -5.10
C LEU A 230 -6.47 -12.75 -4.14
N SER A 231 -6.82 -12.55 -2.87
CA SER A 231 -6.62 -13.58 -1.84
C SER A 231 -7.38 -14.87 -2.16
N LEU A 232 -6.73 -16.01 -1.91
CA LEU A 232 -7.35 -17.33 -2.06
C LEU A 232 -8.15 -17.66 -0.80
N THR A 233 -9.37 -18.15 -1.01
CA THR A 233 -10.14 -18.78 0.06
C THR A 233 -9.67 -20.21 0.30
N GLY A 234 -9.98 -20.79 1.46
CA GLY A 234 -9.60 -22.17 1.77
C GLY A 234 -10.21 -23.23 0.82
N GLU A 235 -11.31 -22.87 0.15
CA GLU A 235 -11.97 -23.72 -0.85
C GLU A 235 -11.25 -23.68 -2.21
N GLU A 236 -10.69 -22.52 -2.60
CA GLU A 236 -9.97 -22.34 -3.86
C GLU A 236 -8.50 -22.81 -3.78
N GLU A 237 -7.90 -22.82 -2.59
CA GLU A 237 -6.46 -23.13 -2.44
C GLU A 237 -6.01 -24.43 -3.14
N PRO A 238 -6.76 -25.55 -3.09
CA PRO A 238 -6.38 -26.79 -3.79
C PRO A 238 -6.32 -26.67 -5.32
N GLU A 239 -7.01 -25.69 -5.91
CA GLU A 239 -7.03 -25.44 -7.36
C GLU A 239 -5.77 -24.69 -7.83
N TYR A 240 -5.04 -24.07 -6.91
CA TYR A 240 -3.84 -23.28 -7.18
C TYR A 240 -2.64 -23.86 -6.42
N PRO A 241 -2.06 -24.98 -6.89
CA PRO A 241 -0.86 -25.54 -6.29
C PRO A 241 0.33 -24.58 -6.44
N PHE A 242 1.30 -24.70 -5.55
CA PHE A 242 2.55 -23.97 -5.68
C PHE A 242 3.28 -24.38 -6.97
N PRO A 243 3.70 -23.43 -7.82
CA PRO A 243 4.62 -23.74 -8.90
C PRO A 243 6.00 -24.08 -8.33
N GLU A 244 6.77 -24.85 -9.09
CA GLU A 244 8.17 -25.08 -8.77
C GLU A 244 8.95 -23.75 -8.79
N PRO A 245 9.78 -23.48 -7.79
CA PRO A 245 10.60 -22.27 -7.78
C PRO A 245 11.66 -22.35 -8.89
N ASP A 246 11.76 -21.29 -9.69
CA ASP A 246 12.86 -21.08 -10.63
C ASP A 246 13.89 -20.08 -10.08
N ASP A 247 15.15 -20.22 -10.51
CA ASP A 247 16.26 -19.38 -10.03
C ASP A 247 16.06 -17.89 -10.30
N ALA A 248 15.38 -17.53 -11.40
CA ALA A 248 15.14 -16.14 -11.75
C ALA A 248 14.11 -15.51 -10.79
N THR A 249 13.01 -16.21 -10.51
CA THR A 249 11.96 -15.82 -9.56
C THR A 249 12.52 -15.67 -8.15
N LEU A 250 13.32 -16.65 -7.68
CA LEU A 250 14.00 -16.57 -6.39
C LEU A 250 15.00 -15.41 -6.34
N GLY A 251 15.76 -15.21 -7.42
CA GLY A 251 16.72 -14.11 -7.55
C GLY A 251 16.05 -12.74 -7.46
N VAL A 252 14.97 -12.52 -8.21
CA VAL A 252 14.17 -11.28 -8.18
C VAL A 252 13.56 -11.05 -6.79
N PHE A 253 13.02 -12.10 -6.17
CA PHE A 253 12.49 -12.04 -4.82
C PHE A 253 13.56 -11.60 -3.82
N LEU A 254 14.72 -12.25 -3.80
CA LEU A 254 15.80 -11.92 -2.86
C LEU A 254 16.35 -10.51 -3.08
N GLN A 255 16.49 -10.07 -4.33
CA GLN A 255 16.91 -8.71 -4.66
C GLN A 255 15.91 -7.67 -4.15
N THR A 256 14.62 -7.92 -4.37
CA THR A 256 13.54 -7.03 -3.90
C THR A 256 13.49 -7.00 -2.38
N TRP A 257 13.50 -8.17 -1.74
CA TRP A 257 13.43 -8.33 -0.29
C TRP A 257 14.56 -7.60 0.42
N ARG A 258 15.83 -7.82 0.00
CA ARG A 258 17.01 -7.21 0.61
C ARG A 258 17.04 -5.68 0.52
N ARG A 259 16.45 -5.12 -0.55
CA ARG A 259 16.40 -3.68 -0.79
C ARG A 259 15.17 -3.01 -0.21
N THR A 260 14.19 -3.78 0.27
CA THR A 260 12.92 -3.21 0.75
C THR A 260 13.14 -2.45 2.06
N LEU A 261 12.91 -1.14 2.03
CA LEU A 261 12.92 -0.28 3.20
C LEU A 261 11.52 -0.18 3.82
N VAL A 262 10.53 0.12 2.98
CA VAL A 262 9.11 0.24 3.37
C VAL A 262 8.27 -0.61 2.43
N ARG A 263 7.31 -1.36 3.00
CA ARG A 263 6.27 -2.01 2.20
C ARG A 263 4.98 -1.24 2.32
N ALA A 264 4.35 -0.96 1.19
CA ALA A 264 3.05 -0.32 1.08
C ALA A 264 2.00 -1.32 0.55
N ILE A 265 0.87 -1.42 1.23
CA ILE A 265 -0.21 -2.38 0.90
C ILE A 265 -1.53 -1.63 0.90
N HIS A 266 -2.21 -1.59 -0.24
CA HIS A 266 -3.53 -1.00 -0.40
C HIS A 266 -4.59 -2.11 -0.47
N PHE A 267 -5.43 -2.18 0.56
CA PHE A 267 -6.58 -3.09 0.65
C PHE A 267 -7.78 -2.45 -0.04
N LEU A 268 -8.13 -2.97 -1.21
CA LEU A 268 -9.21 -2.43 -2.04
C LEU A 268 -10.58 -3.03 -1.68
N GLY A 269 -10.61 -4.25 -1.15
CA GLY A 269 -11.84 -4.98 -0.81
C GLY A 269 -12.19 -6.06 -1.85
N PRO A 270 -13.40 -6.61 -1.85
CA PRO A 270 -14.53 -6.24 -0.99
C PRO A 270 -14.36 -6.72 0.46
N GLY A 271 -13.57 -7.78 0.68
CA GLY A 271 -13.32 -8.33 2.01
C GLY A 271 -12.49 -7.42 2.93
N THR A 272 -12.43 -7.81 4.20
CA THR A 272 -11.59 -7.16 5.22
C THR A 272 -10.46 -8.09 5.64
N ALA A 273 -9.23 -7.59 5.60
CA ALA A 273 -8.06 -8.34 6.08
C ALA A 273 -7.76 -8.02 7.55
N LYS A 274 -7.34 -9.04 8.29
CA LYS A 274 -6.76 -8.89 9.63
C LYS A 274 -5.25 -8.89 9.49
N ILE A 275 -4.62 -7.84 9.99
CA ILE A 275 -3.17 -7.65 9.91
C ILE A 275 -2.60 -7.74 11.31
N GLU A 276 -1.46 -8.41 11.42
CA GLU A 276 -0.63 -8.39 12.61
C GLU A 276 0.80 -7.98 12.24
N LEU A 277 1.29 -6.93 12.89
CA LEU A 277 2.69 -6.49 12.80
C LEU A 277 3.39 -6.88 14.10
N THR A 278 4.39 -7.74 14.01
CA THR A 278 5.19 -8.19 15.17
C THR A 278 6.58 -7.59 15.09
N ALA A 279 7.02 -6.89 16.13
CA ALA A 279 8.35 -6.30 16.17
C ALA A 279 9.42 -7.39 16.11
N ARG A 280 10.41 -7.21 15.23
CA ARG A 280 11.52 -8.15 15.07
C ARG A 280 12.50 -8.02 16.23
N GLU A 281 12.86 -9.15 16.84
CA GLU A 281 13.95 -9.23 17.82
C GLU A 281 15.29 -8.90 17.13
N GLY A 282 16.22 -8.24 17.85
CA GLY A 282 17.55 -7.89 17.32
C GLY A 282 17.61 -6.81 16.23
N SER A 283 16.47 -6.35 15.72
CA SER A 283 16.42 -5.38 14.61
C SER A 283 16.56 -3.92 15.05
N LYS A 284 16.39 -2.95 14.13
CA LYS A 284 16.31 -1.51 14.45
C LYS A 284 15.04 -1.15 15.26
N ALA A 285 14.14 -2.12 15.46
CA ALA A 285 12.89 -1.98 16.19
C ALA A 285 13.01 -1.37 17.61
N PRO A 286 13.93 -1.80 18.50
CA PRO A 286 14.03 -1.25 19.85
C PRO A 286 14.45 0.23 19.90
N LEU A 287 14.92 0.81 18.79
CA LEU A 287 15.30 2.21 18.70
C LEU A 287 14.08 3.15 18.52
N LEU A 288 12.92 2.60 18.18
CA LEU A 288 11.73 3.41 17.93
C LEU A 288 11.04 3.83 19.25
N PRO A 289 10.71 5.13 19.44
CA PRO A 289 10.16 5.66 20.69
C PRO A 289 8.85 5.01 21.17
N HIS A 290 8.00 4.58 20.24
CA HIS A 290 6.64 4.09 20.50
C HIS A 290 6.43 2.69 19.92
N ILE A 291 7.48 1.87 19.88
CA ILE A 291 7.35 0.51 19.40
C ILE A 291 6.41 -0.32 20.26
N GLN A 292 5.60 -1.13 19.59
CA GLN A 292 4.81 -2.17 20.22
C GLN A 292 5.29 -3.54 19.76
N ARG A 293 5.30 -4.50 20.68
CA ARG A 293 5.71 -5.87 20.40
C ARG A 293 4.84 -6.53 19.32
N SER A 294 3.53 -6.31 19.39
CA SER A 294 2.59 -6.75 18.38
C SER A 294 1.43 -5.75 18.28
N ILE A 295 0.96 -5.54 17.05
CA ILE A 295 -0.15 -4.63 16.73
C ILE A 295 -1.10 -5.36 15.80
N SER A 296 -2.39 -5.38 16.16
CA SER A 296 -3.45 -5.95 15.33
C SER A 296 -4.29 -4.85 14.71
N LEU A 297 -4.46 -4.90 13.39
CA LEU A 297 -5.26 -3.96 12.61
C LEU A 297 -6.33 -4.70 11.81
N LYS A 298 -7.44 -4.03 11.53
CA LYS A 298 -8.46 -4.50 10.58
C LYS A 298 -8.45 -3.59 9.35
N ALA A 299 -7.87 -4.07 8.27
CA ALA A 299 -7.84 -3.36 7.00
C ALA A 299 -9.13 -3.59 6.22
N ALA A 300 -10.11 -2.75 6.51
CA ALA A 300 -11.32 -2.61 5.71
C ALA A 300 -10.99 -2.01 4.32
N PRO A 301 -11.90 -2.08 3.34
CA PRO A 301 -11.70 -1.46 2.03
C PRO A 301 -11.19 -0.01 2.10
N ASN A 302 -10.32 0.35 1.16
CA ASN A 302 -9.59 1.62 1.08
C ASN A 302 -8.62 1.90 2.23
N THR A 303 -8.09 0.87 2.88
CA THR A 303 -7.02 1.04 3.87
C THR A 303 -5.67 0.87 3.18
N ILE A 304 -4.72 1.75 3.47
CA ILE A 304 -3.33 1.63 3.03
C ILE A 304 -2.46 1.46 4.26
N LEU A 305 -1.70 0.38 4.33
CA LEU A 305 -0.69 0.17 5.36
C LEU A 305 0.68 0.42 4.76
N LEU A 306 1.49 1.25 5.41
CA LEU A 306 2.92 1.28 5.18
C LEU A 306 3.64 0.84 6.45
N TYR A 307 4.67 0.02 6.33
CA TYR A 307 5.51 -0.35 7.47
C TYR A 307 6.97 -0.56 7.06
N ARG A 308 7.87 -0.34 8.01
CA ARG A 308 9.29 -0.61 7.84
C ARG A 308 9.56 -2.11 7.85
N ALA A 309 10.11 -2.62 6.76
CA ALA A 309 10.38 -4.06 6.59
C ALA A 309 11.53 -4.55 7.50
N ASP A 310 12.41 -3.65 7.95
CA ASP A 310 13.48 -3.95 8.90
C ASP A 310 12.97 -4.08 10.36
N THR A 311 11.78 -3.56 10.66
CA THR A 311 11.26 -3.41 12.03
C THR A 311 10.20 -4.45 12.37
N TYR A 312 9.32 -4.75 11.41
CA TYR A 312 8.15 -5.60 11.64
C TYR A 312 8.14 -6.82 10.74
N ASP A 313 7.79 -7.95 11.33
CA ASP A 313 7.22 -9.08 10.63
C ASP A 313 5.74 -8.83 10.34
N TYR A 314 5.35 -9.09 9.10
CA TYR A 314 4.00 -8.88 8.61
C TYR A 314 3.25 -10.20 8.44
N LYS A 315 2.10 -10.28 9.10
CA LYS A 315 1.15 -11.37 8.98
C LYS A 315 -0.18 -10.81 8.49
N CYS A 316 -0.81 -11.49 7.55
CA CYS A 316 -2.08 -11.09 6.97
C CYS A 316 -3.01 -12.30 6.84
N GLU A 317 -4.22 -12.16 7.38
CA GLU A 317 -5.29 -13.15 7.27
C GLU A 317 -6.45 -12.49 6.52
N ALA A 318 -6.76 -12.97 5.32
CA ALA A 318 -7.88 -12.51 4.50
C ALA A 318 -8.91 -13.65 4.39
N PRO A 319 -9.85 -13.76 5.36
CA PRO A 319 -10.83 -14.86 5.37
C PRO A 319 -11.85 -14.76 4.24
N GLU A 320 -12.08 -13.53 3.75
CA GLU A 320 -12.91 -13.23 2.59
C GLU A 320 -12.02 -12.86 1.42
N GLU A 321 -12.50 -13.08 0.19
CA GLU A 321 -11.79 -12.66 -1.01
C GLU A 321 -11.56 -11.13 -0.97
N THR A 322 -10.29 -10.77 -1.00
CA THR A 322 -9.82 -9.40 -0.81
C THR A 322 -8.77 -9.09 -1.89
N LEU A 323 -9.04 -8.04 -2.66
CA LEU A 323 -8.09 -7.46 -3.60
C LEU A 323 -7.12 -6.54 -2.85
N MET A 324 -5.83 -6.77 -3.07
CA MET A 324 -4.73 -5.99 -2.54
C MET A 324 -3.79 -5.54 -3.66
N LEU A 325 -3.22 -4.35 -3.51
CA LEU A 325 -2.07 -3.89 -4.29
C LEU A 325 -0.88 -3.69 -3.36
N ILE A 326 0.24 -4.34 -3.66
CA ILE A 326 1.44 -4.32 -2.82
C ILE A 326 2.58 -3.69 -3.62
N ALA A 327 3.27 -2.71 -3.05
CA ALA A 327 4.49 -2.16 -3.62
C ALA A 327 5.58 -2.07 -2.54
N ASN A 328 6.83 -2.33 -2.92
CA ASN A 328 7.99 -2.16 -2.05
C ASN A 328 8.72 -0.88 -2.46
N PHE A 329 9.03 -0.04 -1.47
CA PHE A 329 9.91 1.12 -1.62
C PHE A 329 11.32 0.66 -1.31
N LEU A 330 12.19 0.79 -2.30
CA LEU A 330 13.49 0.15 -2.33
C LEU A 330 14.60 1.17 -2.13
N SER A 331 15.66 0.75 -1.43
CA SER A 331 16.95 1.42 -1.49
C SER A 331 17.55 1.30 -2.87
N ARG A 332 18.56 2.13 -3.16
CA ARG A 332 19.26 2.13 -4.44
C ARG A 332 19.83 0.75 -4.81
N GLY A 333 19.65 0.34 -6.06
CA GLY A 333 20.22 -0.91 -6.56
C GLY A 333 21.75 -0.90 -6.52
N GLN A 334 22.35 -2.02 -6.12
CA GLN A 334 23.80 -2.21 -6.22
C GLN A 334 24.20 -2.18 -7.70
N LYS A 335 25.05 -1.22 -8.06
CA LYS A 335 25.63 -1.13 -9.41
C LYS A 335 27.00 -1.78 -9.36
N TYR A 336 27.10 -2.95 -9.97
CA TYR A 336 28.36 -3.66 -10.16
C TYR A 336 28.94 -3.28 -11.51
N GLU A 337 30.16 -2.75 -11.52
CA GLU A 337 30.93 -2.51 -12.74
C GLU A 337 32.02 -3.58 -12.84
N VAL A 338 31.91 -4.44 -13.87
CA VAL A 338 32.93 -5.44 -14.16
C VAL A 338 34.04 -4.76 -14.94
N LEU A 339 35.17 -4.46 -14.28
CA LEU A 339 36.27 -3.69 -14.86
C LEU A 339 37.06 -4.47 -15.92
N SER A 340 37.36 -5.74 -15.67
CA SER A 340 37.93 -6.65 -16.66
C SER A 340 37.62 -8.09 -16.28
N VAL A 341 37.46 -8.94 -17.30
CA VAL A 341 37.37 -10.40 -17.13
C VAL A 341 38.50 -10.99 -17.96
N GLU A 342 39.52 -11.53 -17.29
CA GLU A 342 40.65 -12.19 -17.93
C GLU A 342 40.51 -13.71 -17.83
N GLY A 343 41.03 -14.43 -18.85
CA GLY A 343 41.00 -15.88 -18.90
C GLY A 343 39.84 -16.47 -19.72
N ASN A 344 39.69 -17.79 -19.66
CA ASN A 344 38.65 -18.51 -20.40
C ASN A 344 37.32 -18.42 -19.66
N THR A 345 36.37 -17.66 -20.19
CA THR A 345 35.02 -17.47 -19.62
C THR A 345 34.00 -18.51 -20.08
N SER A 346 34.38 -19.47 -20.91
CA SER A 346 33.45 -20.48 -21.45
C SER A 346 32.76 -21.33 -20.37
N TRP A 347 33.32 -21.40 -19.15
CA TRP A 347 32.67 -22.09 -18.03
C TRP A 347 31.48 -21.31 -17.46
N LEU A 348 31.42 -19.98 -17.58
CA LEU A 348 30.28 -19.15 -17.14
C LEU A 348 29.03 -19.35 -18.01
N GLN A 349 29.21 -19.91 -19.22
CA GLN A 349 28.13 -20.18 -20.17
C GLN A 349 27.66 -21.63 -20.15
N ARG A 350 28.20 -22.47 -19.27
CA ARG A 350 27.80 -23.89 -19.18
C ARG A 350 26.58 -24.01 -18.29
N ASP A 351 25.59 -24.76 -18.77
CA ASP A 351 24.52 -25.26 -17.91
C ASP A 351 25.15 -26.01 -16.74
N GLY A 352 24.64 -25.75 -15.53
CA GLY A 352 25.10 -26.41 -14.32
C GLY A 352 24.99 -27.93 -14.46
N PRO A 353 25.80 -28.71 -13.69
CA PRO A 353 25.66 -30.16 -13.70
C PRO A 353 24.22 -30.55 -13.35
N PRO A 354 23.66 -31.61 -13.99
CA PRO A 354 22.34 -32.09 -13.61
C PRO A 354 22.34 -32.47 -12.12
N PRO A 355 21.20 -32.30 -11.42
CA PRO A 355 21.11 -32.63 -10.00
C PRO A 355 21.48 -34.11 -9.78
N PRO A 356 22.17 -34.46 -8.67
CA PRO A 356 22.54 -35.84 -8.41
C PRO A 356 21.32 -36.70 -8.04
N GLY A 357 20.92 -37.60 -8.96
CA GLY A 357 19.90 -38.64 -8.75
C GLY A 357 18.49 -38.31 -9.30
N ASP A 358 17.57 -39.27 -9.20
CA ASP A 358 16.19 -39.17 -9.71
C ASP A 358 15.26 -38.33 -8.81
N ARG A 359 15.78 -37.81 -7.68
CA ARG A 359 15.04 -36.96 -6.75
C ARG A 359 15.56 -35.53 -6.90
N GLY A 360 14.66 -34.58 -7.12
CA GLY A 360 14.98 -33.16 -7.06
C GLY A 360 15.60 -32.82 -5.71
N LEU A 361 16.91 -32.63 -5.68
CA LEU A 361 17.60 -32.01 -4.55
C LEU A 361 17.44 -30.50 -4.73
N HIS A 362 16.46 -29.93 -4.03
CA HIS A 362 16.30 -28.49 -3.95
C HIS A 362 17.44 -27.93 -3.10
N VAL A 363 18.44 -27.34 -3.75
CA VAL A 363 19.48 -26.58 -3.05
C VAL A 363 18.85 -25.24 -2.67
N VAL A 364 18.23 -25.20 -1.49
CA VAL A 364 17.61 -23.98 -0.93
C VAL A 364 18.67 -22.88 -0.67
N ASN A 365 19.96 -23.25 -0.66
CA ASN A 365 21.07 -22.34 -0.42
C ASN A 365 22.38 -22.83 -1.06
N THR A 366 22.86 -22.13 -2.10
CA THR A 366 24.27 -22.14 -2.51
C THR A 366 24.98 -20.96 -1.85
N THR A 367 25.70 -21.22 -0.76
CA THR A 367 26.71 -20.27 -0.28
C THR A 367 27.84 -20.23 -1.31
N VAL A 368 27.87 -19.21 -2.16
CA VAL A 368 29.04 -18.95 -3.00
C VAL A 368 30.03 -18.16 -2.16
N ARG A 369 31.12 -18.84 -1.78
CA ARG A 369 32.29 -18.19 -1.21
C ARG A 369 32.95 -17.37 -2.32
N LEU A 370 32.83 -16.05 -2.28
CA LEU A 370 33.52 -15.19 -3.22
C LEU A 370 35.01 -15.06 -2.83
N PRO A 371 35.93 -14.86 -3.78
CA PRO A 371 37.30 -14.47 -3.48
C PRO A 371 37.34 -13.20 -2.60
N ALA A 372 38.37 -13.07 -1.75
CA ALA A 372 38.57 -11.99 -0.76
C ALA A 372 37.84 -12.13 0.60
N GLY A 373 37.32 -13.32 0.94
CA GLY A 373 36.82 -13.59 2.30
C GLY A 373 35.53 -12.86 2.64
N MET A 374 34.78 -12.41 1.64
CA MET A 374 33.39 -12.02 1.81
C MET A 374 32.55 -13.29 1.96
N ASP A 375 32.47 -13.80 3.17
CA ASP A 375 31.31 -14.57 3.60
C ASP A 375 30.17 -13.53 3.72
N SER A 376 29.01 -13.81 3.11
CA SER A 376 27.82 -12.95 3.25
C SER A 376 27.06 -13.39 4.50
N ASP A 377 27.27 -12.69 5.61
CA ASP A 377 26.80 -13.10 6.93
C ASP A 377 25.31 -12.84 7.26
N LEU A 378 24.48 -12.27 6.38
CA LEU A 378 23.11 -11.87 6.77
C LEU A 378 22.03 -12.92 6.47
N ALA A 379 22.34 -14.19 6.77
CA ALA A 379 21.35 -15.22 7.05
C ALA A 379 21.29 -15.42 8.56
N TYR A 380 20.43 -14.63 9.21
CA TYR A 380 19.91 -14.81 10.57
C TYR A 380 20.92 -14.99 11.72
N ASP A 381 21.25 -13.89 12.39
CA ASP A 381 20.88 -13.62 13.80
C ASP A 381 20.97 -12.11 14.11
#